data_AF-A0A8H5MRJ3-F1
#
_entry.id   AF-A0A8H5MRJ3-F1
#
_cell.length_a   1.000
_cell.length_b   1.000
_cell.length_c   1.000
_cell.angle_alpha   90.00
_cell.angle_beta   90.00
_cell.angle_gamma   90.00
#
_symmetry.space_group_name_H-M   'P 1'
#
loop_
_entity.id
_entity.type
_entity.pdbx_description
1 polymer ?
#
loop_
_entity_poly.entity_id
_entity_poly.type
_entity_poly.pdbx_seq_one_letter_code
_entity_poly.pdbx_strand_id
1 'polypeptide(L)'
;MGLGQTSLVTKIHFIISLHRYSHLTEVSITFYDYEGLELDGYKHKPSEIGVWLGIEGKMGLGEAQADVEDLETLAKQRSLIIGENDEEIIGLENIIQVRITAFLKLQEEMDEKAKELRTHMHEGHVAPTPTAAPESKLRFKYNIRRESSSCNKNVFFDLKGAGGQNLPVHAISVTLDGSYKWDSNHTWEILSVPGFNTRVVIKIAGNSFVLFSAGRQGQTIEWRDGRECHDSTQVRFRNAKDGTYLDLLSSNTANGTAFLTYNGHGGANQAFKLWKH
;
A
#
# COMPACT_ATOMS: atom_id res chain seq x y z
N MET A 1 -48.78 -28.33 35.69
CA MET A 1 -47.43 -28.73 36.14
C MET A 1 -46.78 -29.51 35.01
N GLY A 2 -45.79 -28.93 34.36
CA GLY A 2 -44.98 -29.58 33.32
C GLY A 2 -43.67 -28.82 33.25
N LEU A 3 -42.62 -29.36 33.89
CA LEU A 3 -41.27 -28.82 33.80
C LEU A 3 -40.63 -29.42 32.56
N GLY A 4 -40.36 -28.58 31.56
CA GLY A 4 -39.60 -28.97 30.37
C GLY A 4 -38.13 -29.19 30.74
N GLN A 5 -37.62 -30.40 30.47
CA GLN A 5 -36.18 -30.67 30.47
C GLN A 5 -35.55 -29.99 29.26
N THR A 6 -34.74 -28.97 29.50
CA THR A 6 -33.78 -28.46 28.50
C THR A 6 -32.54 -29.35 28.52
N SER A 7 -32.35 -30.14 27.47
CA SER A 7 -31.10 -30.89 27.24
C SER A 7 -29.99 -29.91 26.86
N LEU A 8 -29.05 -29.67 27.79
CA LEU A 8 -27.79 -29.00 27.50
C LEU A 8 -26.91 -29.96 26.69
N VAL A 9 -26.72 -29.67 25.40
CA VAL A 9 -25.73 -30.37 24.57
C VAL A 9 -24.37 -29.74 24.87
N THR A 10 -23.60 -30.38 25.75
CA THR A 10 -22.22 -29.99 26.03
C THR A 10 -21.32 -30.49 24.90
N LYS A 11 -20.62 -29.58 24.22
CA LYS A 11 -19.63 -29.90 23.19
C LYS A 11 -18.36 -30.45 23.87
N ILE A 12 -18.05 -31.73 23.68
CA ILE A 12 -16.82 -32.35 24.20
C ILE A 12 -15.75 -32.27 23.11
N HIS A 13 -14.57 -31.78 23.45
CA HIS A 13 -13.39 -31.78 22.56
C HIS A 13 -12.52 -33.00 22.88
N PHE A 14 -12.07 -33.71 21.84
CA PHE A 14 -11.19 -34.87 21.98
C PHE A 14 -9.80 -34.52 21.45
N ILE A 15 -8.75 -34.87 22.20
CA ILE A 15 -7.38 -34.85 21.72
C ILE A 15 -6.89 -36.29 21.72
N ILE A 16 -6.61 -36.82 20.53
CA ILE A 16 -6.02 -38.15 20.36
C ILE A 16 -4.53 -37.96 20.15
N SER A 17 -3.73 -38.42 21.12
CA SER A 17 -2.27 -38.41 21.03
C SER A 17 -1.77 -39.81 20.67
N LEU A 18 -1.06 -39.91 19.55
CA LEU A 18 -0.45 -41.15 19.06
C LEU A 18 1.04 -41.14 19.37
N HIS A 19 1.48 -42.00 20.29
CA HIS A 19 2.89 -42.20 20.56
C HIS A 19 3.37 -43.49 19.89
N ARG A 20 4.33 -43.34 18.97
CA ARG A 20 4.93 -44.46 18.26
C ARG A 20 6.26 -44.82 18.94
N TYR A 21 6.27 -45.93 19.66
CA TYR A 21 7.51 -46.55 20.10
C TYR A 21 7.92 -47.62 19.10
N SER A 22 9.23 -47.89 19.01
CA SER A 22 9.84 -48.65 17.91
C SER A 22 9.18 -50.00 17.60
N HIS A 23 8.45 -50.61 18.54
CA HIS A 23 7.74 -51.86 18.30
C HIS A 23 6.30 -51.94 18.86
N LEU A 24 5.71 -50.87 19.39
CA LEU A 24 4.31 -50.83 19.86
C LEU A 24 3.68 -49.45 19.62
N THR A 25 2.43 -49.44 19.17
CA THR A 25 1.60 -48.23 19.12
C THR A 25 0.68 -48.26 20.33
N GLU A 26 0.88 -47.34 21.26
CA GLU A 26 -0.04 -47.14 22.37
C GLU A 26 -0.95 -45.95 22.03
N VAL A 27 -2.26 -46.14 22.19
CA VAL A 27 -3.25 -45.09 21.99
C VAL A 27 -3.84 -44.76 23.35
N SER A 28 -3.50 -43.58 23.87
CA SER A 28 -4.15 -43.02 25.04
C SER A 28 -5.19 -41.98 24.60
N ILE A 29 -6.42 -42.11 25.10
CA ILE A 29 -7.49 -41.14 24.88
C ILE A 29 -7.71 -40.45 26.22
N THR A 30 -7.47 -39.15 26.26
CA THR A 30 -7.63 -38.33 27.47
C THR A 30 -8.80 -37.37 27.26
N PHE A 31 -9.71 -37.31 28.23
CA PHE A 31 -10.91 -36.48 28.16
C PHE A 31 -10.70 -35.21 28.95
N TYR A 32 -10.94 -34.06 28.32
CA TYR A 32 -10.88 -32.75 28.94
C TYR A 32 -12.26 -32.10 28.92
N ASP A 33 -12.60 -31.37 29.98
CA ASP A 33 -13.74 -30.46 29.96
C ASP A 33 -13.39 -29.13 29.26
N TYR A 34 -14.38 -28.23 29.15
CA TYR A 34 -14.23 -26.95 28.46
C TYR A 34 -13.22 -26.00 29.16
N GLU A 35 -12.83 -26.29 30.41
CA GLU A 35 -11.83 -25.53 31.17
C GLU A 35 -10.44 -26.19 31.14
N GLY A 36 -10.29 -27.32 30.45
CA GLY A 36 -9.00 -28.01 30.29
C GLY A 36 -8.62 -28.87 31.49
N LEU A 37 -9.57 -29.24 32.35
CA LEU A 37 -9.33 -30.17 33.45
C LEU A 37 -9.49 -31.61 32.95
N GLU A 38 -8.52 -32.46 33.28
CA GLU A 38 -8.53 -33.89 32.97
C GLU A 38 -9.62 -34.59 33.81
N LEU A 39 -10.57 -35.24 33.13
CA LEU A 39 -11.68 -35.93 33.77
C LEU A 39 -11.24 -37.30 34.28
N ASP A 40 -10.62 -37.32 35.46
CA ASP A 40 -10.30 -38.57 36.16
C ASP A 40 -11.56 -39.19 36.78
N GLY A 41 -11.96 -40.39 36.31
CA GLY A 41 -12.78 -41.27 37.16
C GLY A 41 -13.98 -42.03 36.59
N TYR A 42 -14.12 -42.28 35.29
CA TYR A 42 -15.19 -43.18 34.79
C TYR A 42 -14.65 -44.49 34.20
N LYS A 43 -14.66 -45.55 35.02
CA LYS A 43 -14.36 -46.93 34.61
C LYS A 43 -15.60 -47.59 34.02
N HIS A 44 -15.73 -47.60 32.69
CA HIS A 44 -16.63 -48.53 31.99
C HIS A 44 -15.96 -49.90 31.78
N LYS A 45 -16.77 -50.98 31.75
CA LYS A 45 -16.28 -52.33 31.49
C LYS A 45 -15.78 -52.45 30.04
N PRO A 46 -14.59 -53.04 29.78
CA PRO A 46 -13.98 -53.11 28.45
C PRO A 46 -14.85 -53.78 27.37
N SER A 47 -15.77 -54.66 27.75
CA SER A 47 -16.62 -55.42 26.83
C SER A 47 -17.73 -54.60 26.16
N GLU A 48 -18.12 -53.45 26.72
CA GLU A 48 -19.18 -52.59 26.15
C GLU A 48 -18.61 -51.51 25.22
N ILE A 49 -17.36 -51.11 25.44
CA ILE A 49 -16.64 -50.11 24.62
C ILE A 49 -16.29 -50.66 23.23
N GLY A 50 -15.93 -51.95 23.13
CA GLY A 50 -15.56 -52.58 21.87
C GLY A 50 -16.70 -52.72 20.85
N VAL A 51 -17.96 -52.76 21.31
CA VAL A 51 -19.14 -52.90 20.42
C VAL A 51 -19.60 -51.55 19.88
N TRP A 52 -19.50 -50.48 20.69
CA TRP A 52 -19.84 -49.12 20.25
C TRP A 52 -18.82 -48.54 19.25
N LEU A 53 -17.51 -48.71 19.51
CA LEU A 53 -16.44 -48.26 18.60
C LEU A 53 -16.45 -49.00 17.25
N GLY A 54 -16.91 -50.26 17.22
CA GLY A 54 -16.97 -51.06 15.99
C GLY A 54 -18.12 -50.70 15.05
N ILE A 55 -19.20 -50.11 15.55
CA ILE A 55 -20.38 -49.73 14.76
C ILE A 55 -20.28 -48.27 14.30
N GLU A 56 -19.86 -47.34 15.18
CA GLU A 56 -19.61 -45.94 14.79
C GLU A 56 -18.35 -45.77 13.94
N GLY A 57 -17.28 -46.53 14.23
CA GLY A 57 -16.05 -46.49 13.43
C GLY A 57 -16.22 -46.96 11.99
N LYS A 58 -17.18 -47.86 11.70
CA LYS A 58 -17.49 -48.28 10.32
C LYS A 58 -18.39 -47.29 9.58
N MET A 59 -19.30 -46.59 10.28
CA MET A 59 -20.07 -45.49 9.69
C MET A 59 -19.16 -44.29 9.37
N GLY A 60 -18.26 -43.93 10.28
CA GLY A 60 -17.33 -42.81 10.08
C GLY A 60 -16.25 -43.06 9.02
N LEU A 61 -15.84 -44.32 8.80
CA LEU A 61 -14.83 -44.64 7.78
C LEU A 61 -15.39 -44.49 6.35
N GLY A 62 -16.66 -44.84 6.14
CA GLY A 62 -17.32 -44.69 4.84
C GLY A 62 -17.57 -43.22 4.48
N GLU A 63 -18.00 -42.42 5.45
CA GLU A 63 -18.15 -40.97 5.28
C GLU A 63 -16.80 -40.28 5.04
N ALA A 64 -15.76 -40.64 5.82
CA ALA A 64 -14.42 -40.11 5.61
C ALA A 64 -13.83 -40.50 4.25
N GLN A 65 -14.17 -41.67 3.70
CA GLN A 65 -13.73 -42.07 2.37
C GLN A 65 -14.44 -41.28 1.26
N ALA A 66 -15.75 -41.03 1.41
CA ALA A 66 -16.50 -40.18 0.49
C ALA A 66 -15.98 -38.72 0.51
N ASP A 67 -15.68 -38.18 1.68
CA ASP A 67 -15.13 -36.82 1.82
C ASP A 67 -13.76 -36.68 1.14
N VAL A 68 -12.93 -37.73 1.16
CA VAL A 68 -11.63 -37.73 0.46
C VAL A 68 -11.82 -37.74 -1.06
N GLU A 69 -12.76 -38.54 -1.59
CA GLU A 69 -13.06 -38.58 -3.03
C GLU A 69 -13.61 -37.23 -3.54
N ASP A 70 -14.44 -36.55 -2.74
CA ASP A 70 -14.96 -35.22 -3.04
C ASP A 70 -13.84 -34.16 -3.04
N LEU A 71 -12.91 -34.23 -2.08
CA LEU A 71 -11.74 -33.34 -2.03
C LEU A 71 -10.78 -33.55 -3.21
N GLU A 72 -10.55 -34.79 -3.64
CA GLU A 72 -9.75 -35.07 -4.83
C GLU A 72 -10.40 -34.54 -6.10
N THR A 73 -11.73 -34.65 -6.21
CA THR A 73 -12.48 -34.11 -7.34
C THR A 73 -12.41 -32.59 -7.37
N LEU A 74 -12.57 -31.93 -6.21
CA LEU A 74 -12.41 -30.49 -6.08
C LEU A 74 -10.98 -30.03 -6.42
N ALA A 75 -9.96 -30.79 -6.00
CA ALA A 75 -8.56 -30.49 -6.31
C ALA A 75 -8.29 -30.56 -7.83
N LYS A 76 -8.84 -31.56 -8.53
CA LYS A 76 -8.73 -31.67 -10.00
C LYS A 76 -9.43 -30.51 -10.71
N GLN A 77 -10.63 -30.13 -10.28
CA GLN A 77 -11.35 -28.98 -10.82
C GLN A 77 -10.58 -27.67 -10.62
N ARG A 78 -10.01 -27.45 -9.43
CA ARG A 78 -9.20 -26.26 -9.14
C ARG A 78 -7.90 -26.23 -9.96
N SER A 79 -7.27 -27.38 -10.17
CA SER A 79 -6.06 -27.49 -11.01
C SER A 79 -6.32 -27.07 -12.46
N LEU A 80 -7.46 -27.46 -13.04
CA LEU A 80 -7.88 -27.04 -14.38
C LEU A 80 -8.09 -25.53 -14.49
N ILE A 81 -8.79 -24.93 -13.52
CA ILE A 81 -9.03 -23.48 -13.48
C ILE A 81 -7.71 -22.70 -13.36
N ILE A 82 -6.75 -23.20 -12.58
CA ILE A 82 -5.43 -22.59 -12.46
C ILE A 82 -4.70 -22.62 -13.82
N GLY A 83 -4.75 -23.76 -14.52
CA GLY A 83 -4.15 -23.88 -15.86
C GLY A 83 -4.78 -22.96 -16.91
N GLU A 84 -6.12 -22.83 -16.93
CA GLU A 84 -6.83 -21.90 -17.83
C GLU A 84 -6.45 -20.44 -17.56
N ASN A 85 -6.33 -20.06 -16.28
CA ASN A 85 -5.89 -18.71 -15.89
C ASN A 85 -4.43 -18.45 -16.28
N ASP A 86 -3.55 -19.45 -16.21
CA ASP A 86 -2.15 -19.32 -16.61
C ASP A 86 -2.03 -19.02 -18.12
N GLU A 87 -2.84 -19.67 -18.97
CA GLU A 87 -2.88 -19.38 -20.41
C GLU A 87 -3.41 -17.97 -20.71
N GLU A 88 -4.44 -17.51 -19.98
CA GLU A 88 -4.96 -16.14 -20.11
C GLU A 88 -3.90 -15.10 -19.73
N ILE A 89 -3.16 -15.34 -18.64
CA ILE A 89 -2.06 -14.47 -18.20
C ILE A 89 -0.98 -14.38 -19.27
N ILE A 90 -0.53 -15.51 -19.84
CA ILE A 90 0.45 -15.53 -20.93
C ILE A 90 -0.08 -14.76 -22.15
N GLY A 91 -1.36 -14.90 -22.47
CA GLY A 91 -2.02 -14.14 -23.54
C GLY A 91 -1.97 -12.62 -23.30
N LEU A 92 -2.30 -12.18 -22.09
CA LEU A 92 -2.27 -10.77 -21.70
C LEU A 92 -0.85 -10.19 -21.71
N GLU A 93 0.15 -10.94 -21.23
CA GLU A 93 1.55 -10.53 -21.27
C GLU A 93 2.01 -10.26 -22.71
N ASN A 94 1.67 -11.15 -23.65
CA ASN A 94 1.98 -10.97 -25.07
C ASN A 94 1.30 -9.71 -25.65
N ILE A 95 0.03 -9.47 -25.32
CA ILE A 95 -0.69 -8.26 -25.76
C ILE A 95 -0.04 -6.99 -25.21
N ILE A 96 0.40 -7.00 -23.95
CA ILE A 96 1.08 -5.87 -23.32
C ILE A 96 2.40 -5.57 -24.04
N GLN A 97 3.20 -6.60 -24.34
CA GLN A 97 4.48 -6.42 -25.04
C GLN A 97 4.31 -5.82 -26.44
N VAL A 98 3.31 -6.27 -27.20
CA VAL A 98 2.98 -5.70 -28.52
C VAL A 98 2.63 -4.22 -28.40
N ARG A 99 1.82 -3.84 -27.40
CA ARG A 99 1.43 -2.44 -27.17
C ARG A 99 2.59 -1.56 -26.73
N ILE A 100 3.48 -2.05 -25.87
CA ILE A 100 4.70 -1.34 -25.46
C ILE A 100 5.57 -1.04 -26.69
N THR A 101 5.75 -2.03 -27.57
CA THR A 101 6.55 -1.89 -28.79
C THR A 101 5.95 -0.83 -29.73
N ALA A 102 4.63 -0.86 -29.92
CA ALA A 102 3.93 0.13 -30.73
C ALA A 102 4.05 1.56 -30.16
N PHE A 103 3.96 1.70 -28.83
CA PHE A 103 4.10 2.99 -28.16
C PHE A 103 5.52 3.57 -28.32
N LEU A 104 6.56 2.75 -28.15
CA LEU A 104 7.95 3.20 -28.34
C LEU A 104 8.21 3.68 -29.77
N LYS A 105 7.64 3.00 -30.77
CA LYS A 105 7.74 3.42 -32.17
C LYS A 105 7.07 4.79 -32.42
N LEU A 106 5.88 5.00 -31.85
CA LEU A 106 5.20 6.31 -31.94
C LEU A 106 6.00 7.42 -31.26
N GLN A 107 6.66 7.12 -30.13
CA GLN A 107 7.51 8.07 -29.44
C GLN A 107 8.70 8.49 -30.30
N GLU A 108 9.36 7.53 -30.96
CA GLU A 108 10.45 7.80 -31.90
C GLU A 108 10.00 8.66 -33.10
N GLU A 109 8.83 8.37 -33.68
CA GLU A 109 8.25 9.17 -34.77
C GLU A 109 7.94 10.61 -34.33
N MET A 110 7.43 10.80 -33.11
CA MET A 110 7.19 12.13 -32.54
C MET A 110 8.49 12.90 -32.32
N ASP A 111 9.54 12.24 -31.84
CA ASP A 111 10.85 12.85 -31.61
C ASP A 111 11.50 13.29 -32.93
N GLU A 112 11.42 12.47 -33.98
CA GLU A 112 11.89 12.84 -35.32
C GLU A 112 11.09 14.03 -35.90
N LYS A 113 9.76 14.03 -35.74
CA LYS A 113 8.93 15.18 -36.16
C LYS A 113 9.25 16.45 -35.38
N ALA A 114 9.56 16.34 -34.10
CA ALA A 114 9.99 17.47 -33.29
C ALA A 114 11.36 18.04 -33.76
N LYS A 115 12.29 17.18 -34.20
CA LYS A 115 13.57 17.61 -34.79
C LYS A 115 13.35 18.36 -36.11
N GLU A 116 12.51 17.82 -37.01
CA GLU A 116 12.16 18.45 -38.30
C GLU A 116 11.54 19.85 -38.11
N LEU A 117 10.65 20.00 -37.12
CA LEU A 117 10.04 21.28 -36.81
C LEU A 117 11.07 22.32 -36.32
N ARG A 118 12.06 21.89 -35.53
CA ARG A 118 13.14 22.77 -35.05
C ARG A 118 14.04 23.25 -36.19
N THR A 119 14.34 22.40 -37.17
CA THR A 119 15.20 22.79 -38.31
C THR A 119 14.49 23.78 -39.22
N HIS A 120 13.19 23.61 -39.48
CA HIS A 120 12.42 24.56 -40.30
C HIS A 120 12.25 25.95 -39.67
N MET A 121 12.32 26.06 -38.33
CA MET A 121 12.25 27.35 -37.65
C MET A 121 13.56 28.18 -37.74
N HIS A 122 14.66 27.61 -38.23
CA HIS A 122 15.96 28.31 -38.31
C HIS A 122 16.34 28.84 -39.70
N GLU A 123 15.61 28.47 -40.77
CA GLU A 123 15.97 28.88 -42.14
C GLU A 123 15.23 30.14 -42.65
N GLY A 124 14.26 30.68 -41.90
CA GLY A 124 13.34 31.70 -42.42
C GLY A 124 13.65 33.17 -42.14
N HIS A 125 14.33 33.53 -41.05
CA HIS A 125 14.42 34.95 -40.64
C HIS A 125 15.76 35.33 -39.99
N VAL A 126 16.50 36.21 -40.67
CA VAL A 126 17.42 37.14 -40.01
C VAL A 126 16.55 38.21 -39.33
N ALA A 127 16.19 37.98 -38.07
CA ALA A 127 15.56 38.93 -37.15
C ALA A 127 15.86 38.49 -35.70
N PRO A 128 15.77 39.41 -34.72
CA PRO A 128 16.68 39.47 -33.57
C PRO A 128 16.62 38.23 -32.69
N THR A 129 17.78 37.90 -32.12
CA THR A 129 18.00 36.85 -31.13
C THR A 129 16.76 36.61 -30.27
N PRO A 130 16.10 35.44 -30.39
CA PRO A 130 14.99 35.11 -29.52
C PRO A 130 15.57 35.03 -28.11
N THR A 131 15.21 35.98 -27.27
CA THR A 131 15.51 35.89 -25.84
C THR A 131 14.75 34.67 -25.35
N ALA A 132 15.49 33.57 -25.15
CA ALA A 132 14.95 32.31 -24.69
C ALA A 132 13.98 32.58 -23.53
N ALA A 133 12.73 32.10 -23.66
CA ALA A 133 11.78 32.17 -22.57
C ALA A 133 12.46 31.57 -21.33
N PRO A 134 12.49 32.28 -20.19
CA PRO A 134 13.25 31.81 -19.04
C PRO A 134 12.66 30.47 -18.59
N GLU A 135 13.48 29.43 -18.61
CA GLU A 135 13.07 28.08 -18.23
C GLU A 135 12.93 27.96 -16.71
N SER A 136 12.05 27.07 -16.25
CA SER A 136 11.91 26.76 -14.83
C SER A 136 13.22 26.15 -14.30
N LYS A 137 13.92 26.87 -13.43
CA LYS A 137 15.15 26.38 -12.82
C LYS A 137 14.83 25.47 -11.63
N LEU A 138 15.33 24.23 -11.65
CA LEU A 138 15.35 23.37 -10.47
C LEU A 138 16.04 24.11 -9.34
N ARG A 139 15.33 24.30 -8.23
CA ARG A 139 15.94 24.85 -7.04
C ARG A 139 16.55 23.73 -6.22
N PHE A 140 15.75 22.69 -5.98
CA PHE A 140 15.93 21.87 -4.80
C PHE A 140 15.34 20.46 -5.00
N LYS A 141 16.04 19.42 -4.53
CA LYS A 141 15.54 18.03 -4.41
C LYS A 141 15.60 17.58 -2.95
N TYR A 142 14.44 17.44 -2.31
CA TYR A 142 14.32 17.31 -0.85
C TYR A 142 13.21 16.32 -0.47
N ASN A 143 13.31 15.76 0.73
CA ASN A 143 12.16 15.24 1.44
C ASN A 143 11.42 16.39 2.13
N ILE A 144 10.10 16.36 2.08
CA ILE A 144 9.26 17.31 2.79
C ILE A 144 8.81 16.63 4.08
N ARG A 145 9.24 17.17 5.22
CA ARG A 145 8.94 16.63 6.55
C ARG A 145 8.03 17.59 7.29
N ARG A 146 7.00 17.11 7.97
CA ARG A 146 6.23 17.92 8.92
C ARG A 146 7.13 18.36 10.09
N GLU A 147 6.97 19.59 10.53
CA GLU A 147 7.52 20.00 11.82
C GLU A 147 6.82 19.25 12.96
N SER A 148 7.59 18.42 13.70
CA SER A 148 7.10 17.71 14.87
C SER A 148 7.31 18.58 16.11
N SER A 149 6.28 18.75 16.92
CA SER A 149 6.34 19.46 18.20
C SER A 149 6.44 18.54 19.42
N SER A 150 6.21 17.21 19.30
CA SER A 150 6.15 16.35 20.50
C SER A 150 6.25 14.84 20.31
N CYS A 151 6.31 14.29 19.09
CA CYS A 151 6.42 12.84 18.90
C CYS A 151 7.79 12.47 18.31
N ASN A 152 8.39 11.39 18.80
CA ASN A 152 9.62 10.74 18.31
C ASN A 152 9.46 10.13 16.90
N LYS A 153 8.56 10.68 16.08
CA LYS A 153 8.24 10.25 14.73
C LYS A 153 8.44 11.42 13.78
N ASN A 154 9.07 11.11 12.65
CA ASN A 154 9.20 12.04 11.54
C ASN A 154 8.10 11.71 10.55
N VAL A 155 7.27 12.70 10.21
CA VAL A 155 6.19 12.53 9.24
C VAL A 155 6.62 13.11 7.91
N PHE A 156 6.62 12.31 6.86
CA PHE A 156 7.02 12.72 5.51
C PHE A 156 5.86 12.66 4.52
N PHE A 157 6.03 13.40 3.44
CA PHE A 157 5.16 13.34 2.26
C PHE A 157 5.50 12.12 1.42
N ASP A 158 4.53 11.22 1.26
CA ASP A 158 4.60 10.07 0.36
C ASP A 158 3.55 10.19 -0.74
N LEU A 159 3.94 9.87 -1.98
CA LEU A 159 3.01 9.66 -3.08
C LEU A 159 2.64 8.17 -3.15
N LYS A 160 1.49 7.84 -2.56
CA LYS A 160 1.04 6.45 -2.43
C LYS A 160 0.98 5.76 -3.78
N GLY A 161 1.70 4.64 -3.90
CA GLY A 161 1.65 3.77 -5.07
C GLY A 161 2.03 4.47 -6.37
N ALA A 162 2.93 5.46 -6.31
CA ALA A 162 3.35 6.30 -7.43
C ALA A 162 2.24 7.20 -8.02
N GLY A 163 1.10 7.37 -7.33
CA GLY A 163 -0.04 8.20 -7.76
C GLY A 163 -1.22 7.37 -8.27
N GLY A 164 -2.44 7.92 -8.18
CA GLY A 164 -3.65 7.29 -8.73
C GLY A 164 -4.55 6.51 -7.75
N GLN A 165 -4.23 6.45 -6.46
CA GLN A 165 -5.15 5.93 -5.42
C GLN A 165 -5.90 7.04 -4.68
N ASN A 166 -7.04 6.69 -4.05
CA ASN A 166 -7.76 7.60 -3.15
C ASN A 166 -6.88 7.94 -1.94
N LEU A 167 -6.65 9.25 -1.78
CA LEU A 167 -5.50 9.91 -1.14
C LEU A 167 -4.17 9.66 -1.86
N PRO A 168 -3.90 10.39 -2.97
CA PRO A 168 -2.67 10.21 -3.75
C PRO A 168 -1.42 10.64 -2.98
N VAL A 169 -1.54 11.58 -2.04
CA VAL A 169 -0.45 12.04 -1.18
C VAL A 169 -0.86 11.85 0.28
N HIS A 170 -0.03 11.16 1.05
CA HIS A 170 -0.32 10.89 2.46
C HIS A 170 0.92 11.00 3.34
N ALA A 171 0.67 11.00 4.65
CA ALA A 171 1.69 10.94 5.68
C ALA A 171 2.27 9.53 5.78
N ILE A 172 3.60 9.45 5.82
CA ILE A 172 4.31 8.27 6.32
C ILE A 172 5.11 8.66 7.57
N SER A 173 4.87 7.94 8.66
CA SER A 173 5.59 8.09 9.92
C SER A 173 6.77 7.14 9.96
N VAL A 174 7.94 7.72 10.16
CA VAL A 174 9.21 7.01 10.31
C VAL A 174 9.71 7.18 11.73
N THR A 175 10.09 6.07 12.37
CA THR A 175 10.77 6.05 13.65
C THR A 175 12.21 6.54 13.50
N LEU A 176 12.72 7.23 14.54
CA LEU A 176 14.07 7.79 14.56
C LEU A 176 15.20 6.73 14.60
N ASP A 177 14.86 5.45 14.70
CA ASP A 177 15.81 4.34 14.67
C ASP A 177 16.44 4.09 13.28
N GLY A 178 16.05 4.88 12.27
CA GLY A 178 16.69 4.91 10.96
C GLY A 178 16.41 3.70 10.09
N SER A 179 15.48 2.84 10.49
CA SER A 179 15.14 1.58 9.79
C SER A 179 14.36 1.77 8.49
N TYR A 180 13.92 2.99 8.18
CA TYR A 180 13.04 3.24 7.04
C TYR A 180 13.82 3.38 5.72
N LYS A 181 13.45 2.54 4.76
CA LYS A 181 14.03 2.55 3.42
C LYS A 181 13.38 3.65 2.58
N TRP A 182 14.16 4.68 2.28
CA TRP A 182 13.75 5.73 1.35
C TRP A 182 13.53 5.17 -0.05
N ASP A 183 12.39 5.52 -0.65
CA ASP A 183 12.13 5.28 -2.06
C ASP A 183 11.90 6.60 -2.81
N SER A 184 11.73 6.51 -4.13
CA SER A 184 11.51 7.67 -4.99
C SER A 184 10.16 8.37 -4.77
N ASN A 185 9.22 7.75 -4.04
CA ASN A 185 7.91 8.32 -3.72
C ASN A 185 7.95 9.37 -2.60
N HIS A 186 9.10 9.49 -1.92
CA HIS A 186 9.31 10.45 -0.84
C HIS A 186 10.16 11.66 -1.26
N THR A 187 10.71 11.64 -2.47
CA THR A 187 11.67 12.65 -2.94
C THR A 187 10.98 13.63 -3.87
N TRP A 188 10.99 14.90 -3.50
CA TRP A 188 10.27 15.96 -4.20
C TRP A 188 11.25 16.97 -4.81
N GLU A 189 11.02 17.31 -6.07
CA GLU A 189 11.69 18.39 -6.78
C GLU A 189 10.86 19.66 -6.67
N ILE A 190 11.49 20.72 -6.16
CA ILE A 190 10.91 22.05 -6.02
C ILE A 190 11.55 22.93 -7.11
N LEU A 191 10.74 23.28 -8.11
CA LEU A 191 11.14 24.04 -9.29
C LEU A 191 10.70 25.50 -9.14
N SER A 192 11.56 26.45 -9.52
CA SER A 192 11.16 27.87 -9.62
C SER A 192 10.12 28.05 -10.71
N VAL A 193 9.16 28.96 -10.51
CA VAL A 193 8.42 29.52 -11.64
C VAL A 193 9.14 30.79 -12.14
N PRO A 194 9.50 30.87 -13.43
CA PRO A 194 10.12 32.06 -14.02
C PRO A 194 9.29 33.32 -13.78
N GLY A 195 9.95 34.43 -13.44
CA GLY A 195 9.29 35.70 -13.11
C GLY A 195 8.65 35.77 -11.71
N PHE A 196 8.71 34.70 -10.91
CA PHE A 196 8.17 34.68 -9.55
C PHE A 196 9.21 34.21 -8.54
N ASN A 197 9.55 35.06 -7.57
CA ASN A 197 10.54 34.72 -6.53
C ASN A 197 10.02 33.70 -5.53
N THR A 198 8.71 33.70 -5.28
CA THR A 198 8.03 32.87 -4.28
C THR A 198 7.19 31.76 -4.87
N ARG A 199 7.00 31.66 -6.19
CA ARG A 199 6.19 30.57 -6.76
C ARG A 199 7.06 29.39 -7.16
N VAL A 200 6.59 28.21 -6.81
CA VAL A 200 7.23 26.94 -7.10
C VAL A 200 6.23 25.95 -7.68
N VAL A 201 6.76 25.01 -8.45
CA VAL A 201 6.10 23.75 -8.79
C VAL A 201 6.77 22.66 -7.97
N ILE A 202 5.97 21.86 -7.28
CA ILE A 202 6.45 20.70 -6.53
C ILE A 202 6.06 19.48 -7.33
N LYS A 203 7.05 18.70 -7.75
CA LYS A 203 6.83 17.43 -8.44
C LYS A 203 7.61 16.33 -7.77
N ILE A 204 7.22 15.10 -7.97
CA ILE A 204 7.97 13.97 -7.44
C ILE A 204 9.14 13.63 -8.36
N ALA A 205 10.29 13.28 -7.78
CA ALA A 205 11.50 13.02 -8.55
C ALA A 205 11.40 11.73 -9.39
N GLY A 206 10.67 10.73 -8.90
CA GLY A 206 10.61 9.40 -9.53
C GLY A 206 9.81 9.34 -10.84
N ASN A 207 8.71 10.08 -10.94
CA ASN A 207 7.77 9.98 -12.06
C ASN A 207 7.21 11.33 -12.53
N SER A 208 7.71 12.45 -11.99
CA SER A 208 7.34 13.81 -12.38
C SER A 208 5.87 14.21 -12.18
N PHE A 209 5.06 13.43 -11.44
CA PHE A 209 3.73 13.91 -11.02
C PHE A 209 3.85 15.19 -10.19
N VAL A 210 2.99 16.16 -10.51
CA VAL A 210 2.92 17.46 -9.85
C VAL A 210 1.97 17.38 -8.67
N LEU A 211 2.35 17.98 -7.55
CA LEU A 211 1.44 18.21 -6.42
C LEU A 211 0.46 19.33 -6.77
N PHE A 212 -0.84 19.02 -6.77
CA PHE A 212 -1.90 20.00 -7.03
C PHE A 212 -3.09 19.80 -6.06
N SER A 213 -3.90 20.85 -5.91
CA SER A 213 -5.12 20.78 -5.11
C SER A 213 -6.27 20.20 -5.95
N ALA A 214 -6.77 19.02 -5.59
CA ALA A 214 -7.93 18.43 -6.25
C ALA A 214 -9.16 19.37 -6.21
N GLY A 215 -9.95 19.37 -7.28
CA GLY A 215 -11.14 20.23 -7.41
C GLY A 215 -10.85 21.73 -7.57
N ARG A 216 -9.58 22.14 -7.62
CA ARG A 216 -9.18 23.55 -7.77
C ARG A 216 -8.15 23.68 -8.90
N GLN A 217 -8.47 24.42 -9.96
CA GLN A 217 -7.54 24.57 -11.10
C GLN A 217 -6.32 25.43 -10.69
N GLY A 218 -5.19 24.81 -10.35
CA GLY A 218 -3.95 25.52 -10.04
C GLY A 218 -2.84 24.56 -9.62
N GLN A 219 -1.66 24.69 -10.25
CA GLN A 219 -0.50 23.82 -10.03
C GLN A 219 0.66 24.52 -9.31
N THR A 220 0.51 25.81 -9.02
CA THR A 220 1.57 26.63 -8.45
C THR A 220 1.37 26.81 -6.97
N ILE A 221 2.43 26.56 -6.22
CA ILE A 221 2.49 26.74 -4.78
C ILE A 221 3.35 27.98 -4.50
N GLU A 222 2.87 28.86 -3.64
CA GLU A 222 3.61 29.99 -3.10
C GLU A 222 4.39 29.54 -1.86
N TRP A 223 5.70 29.70 -1.93
CA TRP A 223 6.66 29.62 -0.85
C TRP A 223 6.73 30.97 -0.14
N ARG A 224 6.15 31.04 1.06
CA ARG A 224 6.39 32.17 1.98
C ARG A 224 7.66 31.92 2.79
N ASP A 225 8.76 32.51 2.34
CA ASP A 225 9.88 33.03 3.17
C ASP A 225 11.08 33.46 2.31
N GLY A 226 11.12 33.09 1.01
CA GLY A 226 11.99 33.67 -0.01
C GLY A 226 13.51 33.56 0.18
N ARG A 227 13.96 33.05 1.33
CA ARG A 227 15.35 32.84 1.71
C ARG A 227 15.86 31.50 1.20
N GLU A 228 17.16 31.39 0.98
CA GLU A 228 17.82 30.11 0.69
C GLU A 228 17.46 29.10 1.79
N CYS A 229 16.96 27.93 1.40
CA CYS A 229 16.60 26.89 2.37
C CYS A 229 17.88 26.20 2.85
N HIS A 230 18.24 26.40 4.12
CA HIS A 230 19.17 25.52 4.82
C HIS A 230 18.42 24.28 5.31
N ASP A 231 19.14 23.18 5.51
CA ASP A 231 18.61 21.99 6.20
C ASP A 231 17.97 22.44 7.53
N SER A 232 16.70 22.12 7.73
CA SER A 232 15.82 22.57 8.83
C SER A 232 15.00 23.86 8.65
N THR A 233 15.10 24.55 7.51
CA THR A 233 14.26 25.73 7.24
C THR A 233 12.79 25.36 7.29
N GLN A 234 12.04 26.02 8.17
CA GLN A 234 10.60 25.89 8.25
C GLN A 234 9.97 26.62 7.05
N VAL A 235 9.11 25.93 6.32
CA VAL A 235 8.39 26.45 5.17
C VAL A 235 6.91 26.15 5.30
N ARG A 236 6.09 26.98 4.65
CA ARG A 236 4.66 26.74 4.47
C ARG A 236 4.34 26.84 3.00
N PHE A 237 3.59 25.86 2.51
CA PHE A 237 3.15 25.79 1.13
C PHE A 237 1.75 26.35 1.02
N ARG A 238 1.60 27.48 0.33
CA ARG A 238 0.32 28.13 0.11
C ARG A 238 -0.10 27.94 -1.34
N ASN A 239 -1.33 27.49 -1.61
CA ASN A 239 -1.84 27.43 -2.96
C ASN A 239 -1.96 28.85 -3.53
N ALA A 240 -1.31 29.11 -4.66
CA ALA A 240 -1.25 30.46 -5.23
C ALA A 240 -2.62 30.96 -5.75
N LYS A 241 -3.58 30.07 -6.01
CA LYS A 241 -4.89 30.44 -6.55
C LYS A 241 -5.85 30.96 -5.49
N ASP A 242 -5.97 30.24 -4.37
CA ASP A 242 -7.00 30.49 -3.36
C ASP A 242 -6.42 30.87 -1.99
N GLY A 243 -5.10 30.83 -1.85
CA GLY A 243 -4.41 31.21 -0.64
C GLY A 243 -4.53 30.23 0.52
N THR A 244 -5.12 29.04 0.32
CA THR A 244 -5.15 27.93 1.29
C THR A 244 -3.77 27.32 1.45
N TYR A 245 -3.56 26.57 2.53
CA TYR A 245 -2.28 25.97 2.90
C TYR A 245 -2.34 24.47 2.82
N LEU A 246 -1.21 23.87 2.46
CA LEU A 246 -0.99 22.45 2.62
C LEU A 246 -1.03 22.09 4.10
N ASP A 247 -1.87 21.13 4.45
CA ASP A 247 -2.25 20.85 5.83
C ASP A 247 -2.30 19.33 6.06
N LEU A 248 -1.64 18.85 7.12
CA LEU A 248 -1.78 17.48 7.58
C LEU A 248 -3.05 17.33 8.42
N LEU A 249 -4.02 16.56 7.90
CA LEU A 249 -5.35 16.40 8.49
C LEU A 249 -5.29 16.14 10.00
N SER A 250 -5.89 17.04 10.77
CA SER A 250 -6.02 16.95 12.23
C SER A 250 -4.69 16.73 12.96
N SER A 251 -3.56 17.13 12.38
CA SER A 251 -2.23 16.83 12.92
C SER A 251 -1.93 15.34 13.11
N ASN A 252 -2.70 14.44 12.50
CA ASN A 252 -2.57 13.01 12.71
C ASN A 252 -1.28 12.48 12.06
N THR A 253 -0.45 11.79 12.84
CA THR A 253 0.83 11.27 12.38
C THR A 253 0.73 9.81 11.92
N ALA A 254 -0.44 9.19 11.94
CA ALA A 254 -0.62 7.83 11.44
C ALA A 254 -0.31 7.71 9.94
N ASN A 255 0.26 6.58 9.54
CA ASN A 255 0.50 6.26 8.13
C ASN A 255 -0.81 6.32 7.35
N GLY A 256 -0.79 6.90 6.16
CA GLY A 256 -1.98 7.06 5.33
C GLY A 256 -2.84 8.27 5.68
N THR A 257 -2.47 9.09 6.69
CA THR A 257 -3.20 10.34 6.96
C THR A 257 -3.12 11.28 5.75
N ALA A 258 -4.27 11.82 5.34
CA ALA A 258 -4.38 12.72 4.21
C ALA A 258 -3.63 14.04 4.42
N PHE A 259 -3.03 14.56 3.34
CA PHE A 259 -2.77 15.98 3.19
C PHE A 259 -3.91 16.65 2.43
N LEU A 260 -4.31 17.84 2.88
CA LEU A 260 -5.41 18.61 2.30
C LEU A 260 -5.05 20.08 2.16
N THR A 261 -5.93 20.85 1.53
CA THR A 261 -5.86 22.32 1.52
C THR A 261 -6.79 22.89 2.58
N TYR A 262 -6.24 23.73 3.47
CA TYR A 262 -7.00 24.33 4.58
C TYR A 262 -6.73 25.82 4.74
N ASN A 263 -7.59 26.51 5.50
CA ASN A 263 -7.37 27.91 5.84
C ASN A 263 -6.11 28.06 6.68
N GLY A 264 -5.28 29.07 6.34
CA GLY A 264 -4.04 29.32 7.05
C GLY A 264 -4.29 29.74 8.49
N HIS A 265 -3.75 28.97 9.43
CA HIS A 265 -3.79 29.27 10.87
C HIS A 265 -2.40 29.15 11.53
N GLY A 266 -1.37 28.85 10.75
CA GLY A 266 0.03 28.89 11.19
C GLY A 266 0.47 27.72 12.09
N GLY A 267 -0.42 26.75 12.34
CA GLY A 267 -0.17 25.60 13.19
C GLY A 267 0.89 24.63 12.64
N ALA A 268 1.37 23.73 13.50
CA ALA A 268 2.45 22.78 13.15
C ALA A 268 2.05 21.74 12.08
N ASN A 269 0.76 21.54 11.82
CA ASN A 269 0.26 20.76 10.67
C ASN A 269 0.38 21.48 9.32
N GLN A 270 0.66 22.79 9.32
CA GLN A 270 0.88 23.61 8.12
C GLN A 270 2.34 24.02 7.95
N ALA A 271 3.23 23.55 8.84
CA ALA A 271 4.64 23.86 8.86
C ALA A 271 5.48 22.63 8.52
N PHE A 272 6.42 22.82 7.59
CA PHE A 272 7.23 21.76 7.04
C PHE A 272 8.71 22.14 7.09
N LYS A 273 9.59 21.15 7.17
CA LYS A 273 11.04 21.29 7.02
C LYS A 273 11.47 20.56 5.77
N LEU A 274 12.34 21.20 5.00
CA LEU A 274 12.99 20.59 3.85
C LEU A 274 14.25 19.87 4.33
N TRP A 275 14.39 18.60 3.95
CA TRP A 275 15.56 17.77 4.26
C TRP A 275 16.26 17.39 2.96
N LYS A 276 17.51 17.84 2.81
CA LYS A 276 18.28 17.55 1.62
C LYS A 276 18.60 16.06 1.57
N HIS A 277 18.41 15.47 0.40
CA HIS A 277 18.87 14.12 0.10
C HIS A 277 20.34 14.14 -0.32
#